data_AF-A0A0J1DEU5-F1
#
_entry.id   AF-A0A0J1DEU5-F1
#
_cell.length_a   1.000
_cell.length_b   1.000
_cell.length_c   1.000
_cell.angle_alpha   90.00
_cell.angle_beta   90.00
_cell.angle_gamma   90.00
#
_symmetry.space_group_name_H-M   'P 1'
#
loop_
_entity.id
_entity.type
_entity.pdbx_description
1 polymer ?
#
loop_
_entity_poly.entity_id
_entity_poly.type
_entity_poly.pdbx_seq_one_letter_code
_entity_poly.pdbx_strand_id
1 'polypeptide(L)'
;MQDGAADLDKAPVAPAADPADPRTDKAYVAKATKAAVEFESFFISHMLQQMRESARTLAPEDSAMKDPVNSDMLDMADKMLAGHMAGQRAFGVADAILKQLLPPGLNKAG
;
A
#
# COMPACT_ATOMS: atom_id res chain seq x y z
N MET A 1 -17.96 44.80 28.19
CA MET A 1 -17.67 44.93 26.76
C MET A 1 -16.83 43.74 26.37
N GLN A 2 -17.21 43.15 25.24
CA GLN A 2 -17.02 41.77 24.80
C GLN A 2 -15.70 41.63 24.01
N ASP A 3 -15.38 40.38 23.64
CA ASP A 3 -14.48 39.99 22.54
C ASP A 3 -12.99 39.78 22.85
N GLY A 4 -12.68 38.56 23.30
CA GLY A 4 -11.31 38.03 23.40
C GLY A 4 -11.23 36.50 23.20
N ALA A 5 -12.18 35.89 22.50
CA ALA A 5 -12.23 34.44 22.33
C ALA A 5 -12.81 34.03 20.97
N ALA A 6 -12.09 34.29 19.87
CA ALA A 6 -12.48 33.79 18.55
C ALA A 6 -11.32 33.80 17.55
N ASP A 7 -10.23 33.04 17.79
CA ASP A 7 -9.27 32.82 16.69
C ASP A 7 -8.41 31.54 16.83
N LEU A 8 -8.98 30.46 17.38
CA LEU A 8 -8.25 29.17 17.51
C LEU A 8 -8.87 28.01 16.74
N ASP A 9 -9.93 28.23 15.95
CA ASP A 9 -10.64 27.13 15.26
C ASP A 9 -10.50 27.13 13.73
N LYS A 10 -9.50 27.84 13.19
CA LYS A 10 -9.19 27.73 11.76
C LYS A 10 -8.37 26.47 11.50
N ALA A 11 -9.05 25.32 11.54
CA ALA A 11 -8.56 24.11 10.89
C ALA A 11 -8.11 24.49 9.47
N PRO A 12 -6.96 23.99 8.99
CA PRO A 12 -6.52 24.30 7.63
C PRO A 12 -7.58 23.77 6.68
N VAL A 13 -8.36 24.68 6.10
CA VAL A 13 -9.24 24.40 4.97
C VAL A 13 -8.34 23.90 3.86
N ALA A 14 -8.33 22.57 3.66
CA ALA A 14 -7.70 21.96 2.52
C ALA A 14 -8.24 22.67 1.26
N PRO A 15 -7.38 23.08 0.32
CA PRO A 15 -7.85 23.72 -0.91
C PRO A 15 -8.89 22.80 -1.55
N ALA A 16 -10.06 23.36 -1.86
CA ALA A 16 -11.10 22.65 -2.57
C ALA A 16 -10.49 22.03 -3.84
N ALA A 17 -10.72 20.74 -4.05
CA ALA A 17 -10.20 20.04 -5.21
C ALA A 17 -10.66 20.78 -6.47
N ASP A 18 -9.70 21.23 -7.28
CA ASP A 18 -9.98 21.87 -8.56
C ASP A 18 -10.74 20.85 -9.42
N PRO A 19 -11.97 21.14 -9.89
CA PRO A 19 -12.71 20.21 -10.74
C PRO A 19 -12.02 19.92 -12.08
N ALA A 20 -10.98 20.68 -12.46
CA ALA A 20 -10.10 20.38 -13.58
C ALA A 20 -8.93 19.43 -13.22
N ASP A 21 -8.74 19.07 -11.96
CA ASP A 21 -7.69 18.15 -11.52
C ASP A 21 -8.03 16.72 -11.97
N PRO A 22 -7.20 16.07 -12.81
CA PRO A 22 -7.44 14.70 -13.27
C PRO A 22 -7.52 13.68 -12.14
N ARG A 23 -7.02 13.99 -10.94
CA ARG A 23 -7.13 13.13 -9.75
C ARG A 23 -8.54 13.08 -9.14
N THR A 24 -9.44 13.96 -9.57
CA THR A 24 -10.86 13.93 -9.21
C THR A 24 -11.69 13.07 -10.16
N ASP A 25 -11.14 12.69 -11.33
CA ASP A 25 -11.81 11.81 -12.29
C ASP A 25 -11.92 10.37 -11.76
N LYS A 26 -13.11 9.78 -11.88
CA LYS A 26 -13.39 8.42 -11.44
C LYS A 26 -12.54 7.38 -12.17
N ALA A 27 -12.27 7.57 -13.46
CA ALA A 27 -11.44 6.62 -14.20
C ALA A 27 -9.98 6.66 -13.73
N TYR A 28 -9.47 7.86 -13.44
CA TYR A 28 -8.16 8.02 -12.82
C TYR A 28 -8.09 7.35 -11.44
N VAL A 29 -9.07 7.61 -10.57
CA VAL A 29 -9.14 7.03 -9.21
C VAL A 29 -9.17 5.50 -9.26
N ALA A 30 -9.95 4.92 -10.17
CA ALA A 30 -10.02 3.47 -10.34
C ALA A 30 -8.67 2.89 -10.81
N LYS A 31 -8.00 3.56 -11.76
CA LYS A 31 -6.66 3.16 -12.23
C LYS A 31 -5.61 3.27 -11.12
N ALA A 32 -5.62 4.38 -10.37
CA ALA A 32 -4.72 4.59 -9.25
C ALA A 32 -4.93 3.54 -8.14
N THR A 33 -6.19 3.22 -7.84
CA THR A 33 -6.55 2.18 -6.85
C THR A 33 -6.03 0.82 -7.29
N LYS A 34 -6.24 0.44 -8.55
CA LYS A 34 -5.72 -0.83 -9.08
C LYS A 34 -4.19 -0.88 -8.99
N ALA A 35 -3.51 0.19 -9.41
CA ALA A 35 -2.05 0.26 -9.35
C ALA A 35 -1.52 0.18 -7.92
N ALA A 36 -2.20 0.81 -6.95
CA ALA A 36 -1.82 0.76 -5.54
C ALA A 36 -1.94 -0.66 -4.95
N VAL A 37 -2.99 -1.41 -5.32
CA VAL A 37 -3.17 -2.82 -4.91
C VAL A 37 -2.13 -3.73 -5.55
N GLU A 38 -1.82 -3.53 -6.83
CA GLU A 38 -0.75 -4.27 -7.52
C GLU A 38 0.61 -3.98 -6.88
N PHE A 39 0.90 -2.71 -6.58
CA PHE A 39 2.10 -2.32 -5.85
C PHE A 39 2.20 -3.00 -4.48
N GLU A 40 1.12 -3.02 -3.71
CA GLU A 40 1.09 -3.69 -2.40
C GLU A 40 1.36 -5.21 -2.55
N SER A 41 0.82 -5.84 -3.59
CA SER A 41 1.09 -7.26 -3.89
C SER A 41 2.58 -7.52 -4.16
N PHE A 42 3.22 -6.66 -4.97
CA PHE A 42 4.65 -6.76 -5.22
C PHE A 42 5.48 -6.50 -3.97
N PHE A 43 5.08 -5.51 -3.17
CA PHE A 43 5.76 -5.17 -1.93
C PHE A 43 5.74 -6.33 -0.92
N ILE A 44 4.57 -6.93 -0.68
CA ILE A 44 4.45 -8.08 0.24
C ILE A 44 5.28 -9.26 -0.26
N SER A 45 5.19 -9.59 -1.56
CA SER A 45 5.98 -10.67 -2.16
C SER A 45 7.48 -10.43 -1.96
N HIS A 46 7.93 -9.20 -2.20
CA HIS A 46 9.33 -8.83 -2.04
C HIS A 46 9.78 -8.93 -0.58
N MET A 47 8.97 -8.47 0.38
CA MET A 47 9.28 -8.59 1.81
C MET A 47 9.39 -10.06 2.25
N LEU A 48 8.47 -10.92 1.82
CA LEU A 48 8.52 -12.36 2.11
C LEU A 48 9.79 -13.00 1.54
N GLN A 49 10.13 -12.67 0.30
CA GLN A 49 11.35 -13.14 -0.34
C GLN A 49 12.60 -12.68 0.41
N GLN A 50 12.69 -11.39 0.78
CA GLN A 50 13.82 -10.84 1.54
C GLN A 50 13.96 -11.49 2.92
N MET A 51 12.85 -11.74 3.61
CA MET A 51 12.87 -12.48 4.88
C MET A 51 13.46 -13.88 4.70
N ARG A 52 13.07 -14.60 3.64
CA ARG A 52 13.61 -15.94 3.37
C ARG A 52 15.07 -15.91 2.97
N GLU A 53 15.49 -14.95 2.15
CA GLU A 53 16.90 -14.77 1.79
C GLU A 53 17.76 -14.55 3.04
N SER A 54 17.31 -13.69 3.96
CA SER A 54 18.00 -13.47 5.23
C SER A 54 18.10 -14.75 6.08
N ALA A 55 17.02 -15.53 6.14
CA ALA A 55 17.01 -16.81 6.86
C ALA A 55 17.94 -17.85 6.20
N ARG A 56 18.03 -17.85 4.87
CA ARG A 56 18.92 -18.72 4.10
C ARG A 56 20.39 -18.40 4.32
N THR A 57 20.75 -17.11 4.39
CA THR A 57 22.13 -16.67 4.68
C THR A 57 22.60 -17.16 6.06
N LEU A 58 21.69 -17.24 7.03
CA LEU A 58 21.99 -17.70 8.39
C LEU A 58 21.89 -19.22 8.55
N ALA A 59 21.34 -19.94 7.58
CA ALA A 59 21.12 -21.37 7.67
C ALA A 59 22.43 -22.18 7.49
N PRO A 60 22.58 -23.32 8.20
CA PRO A 60 23.69 -24.25 7.96
C PRO A 60 23.77 -24.68 6.49
N GLU A 61 24.97 -25.00 5.99
CA GLU A 61 25.19 -25.44 4.61
C GLU A 61 24.34 -26.66 4.23
N ASP A 62 24.09 -27.54 5.18
CA ASP A 62 23.38 -28.80 4.98
C ASP A 62 21.84 -28.65 5.12
N SER A 63 21.32 -27.41 5.20
CA SER A 63 19.91 -27.13 5.45
C SER A 63 19.05 -27.20 4.19
N ALA A 64 17.86 -27.80 4.31
CA ALA A 64 16.83 -27.80 3.28
C ALA A 64 16.38 -26.39 2.83
N MET A 65 16.66 -25.34 3.61
CA MET A 65 16.42 -23.94 3.21
C MET A 65 17.33 -23.45 2.08
N LYS A 66 18.47 -24.12 1.84
CA LYS A 66 19.41 -23.79 0.75
C LYS A 66 19.09 -24.50 -0.57
N ASP A 67 18.11 -25.41 -0.60
CA ASP A 67 17.71 -26.10 -1.82
C ASP A 67 17.05 -25.13 -2.83
N PRO A 68 17.61 -24.98 -4.05
CA PRO A 68 17.09 -24.07 -5.06
C PRO A 68 15.71 -24.48 -5.62
N VAL A 69 15.39 -25.78 -5.69
CA VAL A 69 14.11 -26.27 -6.26
C VAL A 69 12.95 -25.91 -5.34
N ASN A 70 13.17 -25.93 -4.03
CA ASN A 70 12.16 -25.54 -3.05
C ASN A 70 11.88 -24.02 -3.09
N SER A 71 12.87 -23.19 -3.46
CA SER A 71 12.65 -21.73 -3.58
C SER A 71 11.63 -21.38 -4.64
N ASP A 72 11.69 -21.98 -5.83
CA ASP A 72 10.81 -21.59 -6.94
C ASP A 72 9.34 -21.88 -6.64
N MET A 73 9.06 -23.01 -5.99
CA MET A 73 7.70 -23.36 -5.55
C MET A 73 7.19 -22.39 -4.47
N LEU A 74 8.07 -22.01 -3.53
CA LEU A 74 7.75 -21.04 -2.49
C LEU A 74 7.54 -19.63 -3.07
N ASP A 75 8.30 -19.22 -4.08
CA ASP A 75 8.14 -17.94 -4.76
C ASP A 75 6.77 -17.81 -5.45
N MET A 76 6.30 -18.88 -6.07
CA MET A 76 4.95 -18.92 -6.63
C MET A 76 3.89 -18.83 -5.53
N ALA A 77 4.08 -19.54 -4.41
CA ALA A 77 3.18 -19.49 -3.26
C ALA A 77 3.11 -18.09 -2.65
N ASP A 78 4.26 -17.43 -2.47
CA ASP A 78 4.36 -16.08 -1.91
C ASP A 78 3.64 -15.05 -2.79
N LYS A 79 3.80 -15.14 -4.11
CA LYS A 79 3.11 -14.24 -5.06
C LYS A 79 1.58 -14.39 -4.98
N MET A 80 1.10 -15.63 -4.89
CA MET A 80 -0.35 -15.89 -4.75
C MET A 80 -0.88 -15.36 -3.42
N LEU A 81 -0.16 -15.62 -2.31
CA LEU A 81 -0.52 -15.14 -0.99
C LEU A 81 -0.53 -13.61 -0.95
N ALA A 82 0.52 -12.96 -1.46
CA ALA A 82 0.65 -11.52 -1.49
C ALA A 82 -0.47 -10.86 -2.30
N GLY A 83 -0.83 -11.41 -3.46
CA GLY A 83 -1.97 -10.94 -4.25
C GLY A 83 -3.29 -11.01 -3.48
N HIS A 84 -3.52 -12.11 -2.74
CA HIS A 84 -4.72 -12.23 -1.90
C HIS A 84 -4.74 -11.21 -0.76
N MET A 85 -3.62 -11.05 -0.05
CA MET A 85 -3.51 -10.11 1.08
C MET A 85 -3.67 -8.65 0.65
N ALA A 86 -3.07 -8.26 -0.48
CA ALA A 86 -3.21 -6.93 -1.06
C ALA A 86 -4.64 -6.67 -1.56
N GLY A 87 -5.28 -7.67 -2.18
CA GLY A 87 -6.69 -7.57 -2.59
C GLY A 87 -7.64 -7.38 -1.41
N GLN A 88 -7.31 -7.93 -0.24
CA GLN A 88 -8.04 -7.69 1.02
C GLN A 88 -7.60 -6.39 1.73
N ARG A 89 -6.64 -5.64 1.18
CA ARG A 89 -6.08 -4.42 1.76
C ARG A 89 -5.57 -4.62 3.20
N ALA A 90 -5.07 -5.83 3.50
CA ALA A 90 -4.76 -6.25 4.86
C ALA A 90 -3.57 -5.50 5.48
N PHE A 91 -2.64 -4.99 4.66
CA PHE A 91 -1.47 -4.23 5.12
C PHE A 91 -1.71 -2.71 5.11
N GLY A 92 -2.62 -2.21 4.28
CA GLY A 92 -2.99 -0.79 4.21
C GLY A 92 -1.96 0.11 3.52
N VAL A 93 -0.98 -0.46 2.81
CA VAL A 93 -0.01 0.32 2.02
C VAL A 93 -0.71 0.95 0.81
N ALA A 94 -1.61 0.21 0.16
CA ALA A 94 -2.42 0.74 -0.93
C ALA A 94 -3.27 1.94 -0.46
N ASP A 95 -3.85 1.88 0.73
CA ASP A 95 -4.58 2.98 1.36
C ASP A 95 -3.72 4.21 1.65
N ALA A 96 -2.51 4.00 2.17
CA ALA A 96 -1.58 5.09 2.46
C ALA A 96 -1.15 5.83 1.18
N ILE A 97 -0.87 5.08 0.11
CA ILE A 97 -0.51 5.64 -1.19
C ILE A 97 -1.66 6.46 -1.77
N LEU A 98 -2.89 5.92 -1.75
CA LEU A 98 -4.06 6.63 -2.26
C LEU A 98 -4.38 7.88 -1.43
N LYS A 99 -4.18 7.84 -0.11
CA LYS A 99 -4.31 9.02 0.77
C LYS A 99 -3.36 10.15 0.41
N GLN A 100 -2.13 9.83 -0.01
CA GLN A 100 -1.16 10.84 -0.43
C GLN A 100 -1.40 11.33 -1.86
N LEU A 101 -1.91 10.45 -2.74
CA LEU A 101 -2.08 10.74 -4.16
C LEU A 101 -3.38 11.48 -4.46
N LEU A 102 -4.49 11.08 -3.85
CA LEU A 102 -5.82 11.58 -4.15
C LEU A 102 -6.21 12.75 -3.24
N PRO A 103 -7.02 13.70 -3.74
CA PRO A 103 -7.54 14.78 -2.91
C PRO A 103 -8.29 14.28 -1.66
N PRO A 104 -8.29 15.03 -0.55
CA PRO A 104 -9.00 14.66 0.66
C PRO A 104 -10.49 14.37 0.36
N GLY A 105 -11.01 13.25 0.87
CA GLY A 105 -12.42 12.87 0.71
C GLY A 105 -12.72 11.94 -0.47
N LEU A 106 -11.81 11.78 -1.45
CA LEU A 106 -11.97 10.81 -2.53
C LEU A 106 -11.57 9.37 -2.16
N ASN A 107 -10.88 9.19 -1.03
CA ASN A 107 -10.40 7.90 -0.55
C ASN A 107 -11.43 7.05 0.20
N LYS A 108 -12.74 7.36 0.10
CA LYS A 108 -13.82 6.60 0.74
C LYS A 108 -14.33 5.49 -0.19
N ALA A 109 -13.54 4.43 -0.30
CA ALA A 109 -14.01 3.14 -0.77
C ALA A 109 -13.49 2.10 0.23
N GLY A 110 -14.25 1.93 1.31
CA GLY A 110 -14.21 0.76 2.19
C GLY A 110 -15.50 -0.01 1.96
#